data_AF-A0A7Y5K2K3-F1
#
_entry.id   AF-A0A7Y5K2K3-F1
#
_cell.length_a   1.000
_cell.length_b   1.000
_cell.length_c   1.000
_cell.angle_alpha   90.00
_cell.angle_beta   90.00
_cell.angle_gamma   90.00
#
_symmetry.space_group_name_H-M   'P 1'
#
loop_
_entity.id
_entity.type
_entity.pdbx_description
1 polymer ?
#
loop_
_entity_poly.entity_id
_entity_poly.type
_entity_poly.pdbx_seq_one_letter_code
_entity_poly.pdbx_strand_id
1 'polypeptide(L)' 'MTTSTAEQADRERRLRPRFRALIDEMMDQIRRVAREGDFDRDARARAEADLERIMSQVRRAAMQRGSDE' A
#
# COMPACT_ATOMS: atom_id res chain seq x y z
N MET A 1 -25.36 -24.06 -4.69
CA MET A 1 -24.72 -22.78 -4.31
C MET A 1 -23.27 -23.07 -3.95
N THR A 2 -22.35 -23.00 -4.91
CA THR A 2 -20.90 -23.28 -4.73
C THR A 2 -20.00 -22.20 -5.35
N THR A 3 -20.61 -21.14 -5.89
CA THR A 3 -19.93 -20.05 -6.61
C THR A 3 -19.17 -19.08 -5.71
N SER A 4 -19.59 -18.88 -4.45
CA SER A 4 -18.95 -17.91 -3.54
C SER A 4 -17.48 -18.22 -3.27
N THR A 5 -17.09 -19.47 -3.08
CA THR A 5 -15.72 -19.83 -2.67
C THR A 5 -14.71 -19.63 -3.81
N ALA A 6 -15.11 -19.85 -5.05
CA ALA A 6 -14.26 -19.67 -6.22
C ALA A 6 -14.03 -18.18 -6.54
N GLU A 7 -15.07 -17.35 -6.39
CA GLU A 7 -14.95 -15.90 -6.57
C GLU A 7 -14.10 -15.26 -5.46
N GLN A 8 -14.21 -15.74 -4.21
CA GLN A 8 -13.40 -15.26 -3.09
C GLN A 8 -11.91 -15.61 -3.29
N ALA A 9 -11.60 -16.85 -3.70
CA ALA A 9 -10.23 -17.28 -3.98
C ALA A 9 -9.59 -16.54 -5.16
N ASP A 10 -10.36 -16.22 -6.20
CA ASP A 10 -9.87 -15.42 -7.34
C ASP A 10 -9.62 -13.96 -6.94
N ARG A 11 -10.49 -13.40 -6.09
CA ARG A 11 -10.31 -12.06 -5.51
C ARG A 11 -9.05 -12.00 -4.65
N GLU A 12 -8.83 -12.97 -3.77
CA GLU A 12 -7.61 -13.07 -2.96
C GLU A 12 -6.35 -13.22 -3.84
N ARG A 13 -6.39 -14.05 -4.88
CA ARG A 13 -5.27 -14.21 -5.82
C ARG A 13 -4.92 -12.91 -6.53
N ARG A 14 -5.91 -12.07 -6.87
CA ARG A 14 -5.70 -10.75 -7.51
C ARG A 14 -5.26 -9.67 -6.52
N LEU A 15 -5.72 -9.75 -5.27
CA LEU A 15 -5.38 -8.78 -4.22
C LEU A 15 -3.93 -8.93 -3.74
N ARG A 16 -3.38 -10.14 -3.73
CA ARG A 16 -2.01 -10.41 -3.25
C ARG A 16 -0.91 -9.70 -4.08
N PRO A 17 -0.89 -9.77 -5.43
CA PRO A 17 0.10 -9.04 -6.23
C PRO A 17 -0.07 -7.52 -6.15
N ARG A 18 -1.31 -7.03 -6.13
CA ARG A 18 -1.60 -5.59 -6.05
C ARG A 18 -1.18 -5.00 -4.71
N PHE A 19 -1.43 -5.71 -3.62
CA PHE A 19 -1.00 -5.29 -2.29
C PHE A 19 0.53 -5.34 -2.15
N ARG A 20 1.17 -6.37 -2.70
CA ARG A 20 2.63 -6.46 -2.78
C ARG A 20 3.23 -5.26 -3.52
N ALA A 21 2.68 -4.91 -4.69
CA ALA A 21 3.14 -3.77 -5.49
C ALA A 21 3.02 -2.44 -4.73
N LEU A 22 1.92 -2.24 -3.98
CA LEU A 22 1.75 -1.05 -3.13
C LEU A 22 2.77 -0.98 -1.99
N ILE A 23 3.11 -2.11 -1.38
CA ILE A 23 4.16 -2.18 -0.36
C ILE A 23 5.53 -1.89 -0.97
N ASP A 24 5.83 -2.45 -2.13
CA ASP A 24 7.11 -2.23 -2.81
C ASP A 24 7.27 -0.75 -3.19
N GLU A 25 6.21 -0.11 -3.72
CA GLU A 25 6.18 1.34 -4.02
C GLU A 25 6.39 2.20 -2.74
N MET A 26 5.75 1.83 -1.64
CA MET A 26 5.93 2.49 -0.35
C MET A 26 7.38 2.39 0.15
N MET A 27 7.97 1.19 0.06
CA MET A 27 9.35 0.96 0.51
C MET A 27 10.38 1.68 -0.36
N ASP A 28 10.14 1.78 -1.66
CA ASP A 28 11.01 2.54 -2.57
C ASP A 28 10.92 4.05 -2.31
N GLN A 29 9.72 4.57 -2.01
CA GLN A 29 9.57 5.97 -1.64
C GLN A 29 10.26 6.29 -0.31
N ILE A 30 10.16 5.41 0.69
CA ILE A 30 10.90 5.55 1.96
C ILE A 30 12.41 5.55 1.72
N ARG A 31 12.92 4.62 0.90
CA ARG A 31 14.36 4.54 0.58
C ARG A 31 14.86 5.75 -0.19
N ARG A 32 14.06 6.27 -1.13
CA ARG A 32 14.36 7.49 -1.86
C ARG A 32 14.45 8.67 -0.90
N VAL A 33 13.46 8.80 -0.02
CA VAL A 33 13.44 9.86 0.98
C VAL A 33 14.66 9.75 1.89
N ALA A 34 14.94 8.56 2.43
CA ALA A 34 16.08 8.33 3.31
C ALA A 34 17.46 8.61 2.66
N ARG A 35 17.57 8.51 1.32
CA ARG A 35 18.80 8.82 0.58
C ARG A 35 19.02 10.30 0.29
N GLU A 36 17.96 11.10 0.24
CA GLU A 36 18.06 12.52 -0.11
C GLU A 36 18.71 13.36 1.00
N GLY A 37 18.84 12.85 2.24
CA GLY A 37 19.79 13.29 3.28
C GLY A 37 19.53 14.68 3.89
N ASP A 38 19.41 15.69 3.04
CA ASP A 38 19.15 17.09 3.35
C ASP A 38 17.84 17.53 2.68
N PHE A 39 16.72 17.29 3.36
CA PHE A 39 15.47 17.91 2.98
C PHE A 39 15.43 19.35 3.47
N ASP A 40 15.21 20.29 2.55
CA ASP A 40 14.58 21.54 2.93
C ASP A 40 13.20 21.26 3.58
N ARG A 41 12.76 22.09 4.53
CA ARG A 41 11.54 21.86 5.32
C ARG A 41 10.33 21.60 4.42
N ASP A 42 10.23 22.30 3.30
CA ASP A 42 9.13 22.16 2.36
C ASP A 42 9.17 20.82 1.60
N ALA A 43 10.37 20.34 1.24
CA ALA A 43 10.56 19.05 0.60
C ALA A 43 10.21 17.91 1.56
N ARG A 44 10.59 18.04 2.84
CA ARG A 44 10.21 17.11 3.90
C ARG A 44 8.69 17.06 4.09
N ALA A 45 8.02 18.21 4.19
CA ALA A 45 6.58 18.28 4.37
C ALA A 45 5.81 17.63 3.20
N ARG A 46 6.28 17.81 1.96
CA ARG A 46 5.71 17.13 0.78
C ARG A 46 5.90 15.62 0.83
N ALA A 47 7.11 15.16 1.17
CA ALA A 47 7.41 13.75 1.30
C ALA A 47 6.57 13.07 2.40
N GLU A 48 6.37 13.74 3.54
CA GLU A 48 5.51 13.27 4.63
C GLU A 48 4.03 13.19 4.20
N ALA A 49 3.53 14.20 3.47
CA ALA A 49 2.17 14.19 2.94
C ALA A 49 1.93 13.07 1.91
N ASP A 50 2.89 12.84 1.02
CA ASP A 50 2.82 11.74 0.05
C ASP A 50 2.85 10.37 0.72
N LEU A 51 3.69 10.22 1.75
CA LEU A 51 3.78 8.99 2.52
C LEU A 51 2.47 8.70 3.28
N GLU A 52 1.87 9.71 3.91
CA GLU A 52 0.57 9.56 4.58
C GLU A 52 -0.54 9.14 3.59
N ARG A 53 -0.54 9.68 2.37
CA ARG A 53 -1.48 9.30 1.30
C ARG A 53 -1.32 7.83 0.91
N ILE A 54 -0.10 7.34 0.79
CA ILE A 54 0.20 5.93 0.47
C ILE A 54 -0.20 5.03 1.64
N MET A 55 0.17 5.39 2.86
CA MET A 55 -0.18 4.65 4.08
C MET A 55 -1.68 4.53 4.27
N SER A 56 -2.44 5.58 3.98
CA SER A 56 -3.90 5.56 4.01
C SER A 56 -4.49 4.54 3.02
N GLN A 57 -3.95 4.45 1.81
CA GLN A 57 -4.36 3.46 0.81
C GLN A 57 -4.01 2.03 1.25
N VAL A 58 -2.82 1.84 1.84
CA VAL A 58 -2.38 0.55 2.38
C VAL A 58 -3.30 0.10 3.51
N ARG A 59 -3.64 0.99 4.46
CA ARG A 59 -4.58 0.70 5.57
C ARG A 59 -5.95 0.28 5.04
N ARG A 60 -6.48 0.99 4.04
CA ARG A 60 -7.76 0.63 3.39
C ARG A 60 -7.71 -0.73 2.70
N ALA A 61 -6.63 -1.04 2.00
CA ALA A 61 -6.45 -2.34 1.35
C ALA A 61 -6.29 -3.48 2.37
N ALA A 62 -5.60 -3.23 3.49
CA ALA A 62 -5.44 -4.19 4.57
C ALA A 62 -6.78 -4.48 5.29
N MET A 63 -7.60 -3.45 5.56
CA MET A 63 -8.94 -3.62 6.13
C MET A 63 -9.88 -4.41 5.21
N GLN A 64 -9.81 -4.18 3.90
CA GLN A 64 -10.57 -4.96 2.92
C GLN A 64 -10.15 -6.44 2.91
N ARG A 65 -8.88 -6.73 3.18
CA ARG A 65 -8.37 -8.10 3.24
C ARG A 65 -8.74 -8.82 4.55
N GLY A 66 -8.73 -8.13 5.69
CA GLY A 66 -9.10 -8.71 6.99
C GLY A 66 -10.61 -8.84 7.23
N SER A 67 -11.46 -8.32 6.33
CA SER A 67 -12.92 -8.50 6.37
C SER A 67 -13.37 -9.72 5.53
N ASP A 68 -12.43 -10.35 4.83
CA ASP A 68 -12.63 -11.51 3.94
C ASP A 68 -12.08 -12.83 4.57
N GLU A 69 -11.57 -12.76 5.80
CA GLU A 69 -11.22 -13.89 6.70
C GLU A 69 -12.39 -14.21 7.65
#